data_AF-A0A7V9JZJ9-F1
#
_entry.id   AF-A0A7V9JZJ9-F1
#
_cell.length_a   1.000
_cell.length_b   1.000
_cell.length_c   1.000
_cell.angle_alpha   90.00
_cell.angle_beta   90.00
_cell.angle_gamma   90.00
#
_symmetry.space_group_name_H-M   'P 1'
#
loop_
_entity.id
_entity.type
_entity.pdbx_description
1 polymer ?
#
loop_
_entity_poly.entity_id
_entity_poly.type
_entity_poly.pdbx_seq_one_letter_code
_entity_poly.pdbx_strand_id
1 'polypeptide(L)'
;MPANKEAPFFAKDAVYLKGWDAYRDDVFGAAPPGARWGKVTPRYLGDLHVPGRMAAAMPDVRLIAILRNPIDRAFSKYRLLRRTGHETRSFVAVVGDQLRAEHIARTRTAVLPLRDTVVARGEYARLLDTYLAWFPGEQLQVHYTDELEADAGAVVGAILAHIGVDESWRPERLDRRAYEGGDEARFGTTATRVNSNRMLRRMWQVLPADQRRRLSLWFRFEANVRRPSDETRPEFPAEIRAALVEHYRDDVGRLPALVGRVPPWPEFLPP
;
A
#
# COMPACT_ATOMS: atom_id res chain seq x y z
N MET A 1 -4.95 -4.75 -16.54
CA MET A 1 -4.50 -3.66 -15.62
C MET A 1 -4.15 -2.44 -16.45
N PRO A 2 -4.50 -1.21 -16.04
CA PRO A 2 -4.20 0.00 -16.81
C PRO A 2 -2.70 0.34 -16.74
N ALA A 3 -2.17 1.01 -17.77
CA ALA A 3 -0.76 1.37 -17.86
C ALA A 3 -0.31 2.42 -16.80
N ASN A 4 -1.23 3.27 -16.33
CA ASN A 4 -0.95 4.30 -15.33
C ASN A 4 -1.13 3.75 -13.91
N LYS A 5 -0.01 3.61 -13.18
CA LYS A 5 0.02 3.07 -11.80
C LYS A 5 -0.69 3.98 -10.77
N GLU A 6 -0.89 5.27 -11.03
CA GLU A 6 -1.43 6.21 -10.03
C GLU A 6 -2.63 7.03 -10.52
N ALA A 7 -3.84 6.49 -10.35
CA ALA A 7 -5.08 7.28 -10.44
C ALA A 7 -6.11 6.81 -9.39
N PRO A 8 -5.93 7.18 -8.10
CA PRO A 8 -6.82 6.74 -7.03
C PRO A 8 -8.17 7.48 -7.08
N PHE A 9 -9.07 7.01 -7.95
CA PHE A 9 -10.40 7.58 -8.20
C PHE A 9 -11.23 7.77 -6.93
N PHE A 10 -11.42 6.71 -6.15
CA PHE A 10 -12.34 6.73 -4.99
C PHE A 10 -11.80 7.52 -3.80
N ALA A 11 -10.48 7.74 -3.70
CA ALA A 11 -9.85 8.37 -2.55
C ALA A 11 -9.74 9.90 -2.64
N LYS A 12 -9.95 10.49 -3.82
CA LYS A 12 -9.80 11.95 -4.03
C LYS A 12 -11.11 12.54 -4.53
N ASP A 13 -11.70 13.44 -3.76
CA ASP A 13 -13.02 14.02 -4.09
C ASP A 13 -13.02 14.71 -5.45
N ALA A 14 -12.02 15.53 -5.75
CA ALA A 14 -11.88 16.21 -7.04
C ALA A 14 -11.75 15.25 -8.25
N VAL A 15 -11.35 13.99 -8.01
CA VAL A 15 -11.28 12.95 -9.05
C VAL A 15 -12.60 12.17 -9.08
N TYR A 16 -13.13 11.79 -7.93
CA TYR A 16 -14.39 11.05 -7.78
C TYR A 16 -15.58 11.81 -8.37
N LEU A 17 -15.65 13.13 -8.12
CA LEU A 17 -16.72 14.01 -8.62
C LEU A 17 -16.77 14.15 -10.14
N LYS A 18 -15.73 13.70 -10.87
CA LYS A 18 -15.74 13.65 -12.34
C LYS A 18 -16.61 12.53 -12.90
N GLY A 19 -17.12 11.64 -12.05
CA GLY A 19 -18.01 10.56 -12.43
C GLY A 19 -17.29 9.25 -12.71
N TRP A 20 -17.95 8.15 -12.34
CA TRP A 20 -17.42 6.80 -12.49
C TRP A 20 -17.29 6.39 -13.96
N ASP A 21 -18.31 6.65 -14.78
CA ASP A 21 -18.31 6.24 -16.19
C ASP A 21 -17.15 6.87 -16.97
N ALA A 22 -16.94 8.19 -16.80
CA ALA A 22 -15.83 8.89 -17.43
C ALA A 22 -14.46 8.31 -17.02
N TYR A 23 -14.28 7.98 -15.74
CA TYR A 23 -13.06 7.34 -15.26
C TYR A 23 -12.90 5.91 -15.80
N ARG A 24 -13.99 5.12 -15.82
CA ARG A 24 -13.99 3.76 -16.34
C ARG A 24 -13.57 3.76 -17.81
N ASP A 25 -14.14 4.65 -18.61
CA ASP A 25 -13.89 4.71 -20.05
C ASP A 25 -12.46 5.21 -20.34
N ASP A 26 -11.96 6.20 -19.60
CA ASP A 26 -10.57 6.67 -19.71
C ASP A 26 -9.54 5.58 -19.35
N VAL A 27 -9.81 4.81 -18.29
CA VAL A 27 -8.83 3.86 -17.74
C VAL A 27 -8.94 2.47 -18.37
N PHE A 28 -10.15 2.06 -18.75
CA PHE A 28 -10.45 0.69 -19.20
C PHE A 28 -11.16 0.62 -20.55
N GLY A 29 -11.48 1.74 -21.22
CA GLY A 29 -12.23 1.75 -22.48
C GLY A 29 -11.52 1.05 -23.65
N ALA A 30 -10.21 0.85 -23.56
CA ALA A 30 -9.42 0.09 -24.55
C ALA A 30 -9.35 -1.43 -24.25
N ALA A 31 -10.04 -1.91 -23.21
CA ALA A 31 -10.03 -3.33 -22.87
C ALA A 31 -10.81 -4.16 -23.91
N PRO A 32 -10.31 -5.35 -24.32
CA PRO A 32 -11.05 -6.22 -25.23
C PRO A 32 -12.43 -6.63 -24.67
N PRO A 33 -13.43 -6.88 -25.53
CA PRO A 33 -14.71 -7.43 -25.11
C PRO A 33 -14.53 -8.72 -24.29
N GLY A 34 -15.24 -8.82 -23.17
CA GLY A 34 -15.15 -9.97 -22.26
C GLY A 34 -13.93 -10.00 -21.33
N ALA A 35 -12.98 -9.07 -21.48
CA ALA A 35 -11.83 -9.01 -20.58
C ALA A 35 -12.23 -8.56 -19.16
N ARG A 36 -11.72 -9.27 -18.15
CA ARG A 36 -11.75 -8.78 -16.76
C ARG A 36 -10.71 -7.69 -16.58
N TRP A 37 -11.10 -6.58 -15.97
CA TRP A 37 -10.21 -5.48 -15.64
C TRP A 37 -10.20 -5.23 -14.14
N GLY A 38 -9.12 -4.61 -13.68
CA GLY A 38 -8.90 -4.36 -12.27
C GLY A 38 -7.81 -3.34 -12.08
N LYS A 39 -7.62 -2.94 -10.81
CA LYS A 39 -6.62 -1.98 -10.40
C LYS A 39 -6.12 -2.30 -9.00
N VAL A 40 -4.82 -2.14 -8.80
CA VAL A 40 -4.20 -2.20 -7.48
C VAL A 40 -3.99 -0.79 -6.96
N THR A 41 -4.58 -0.45 -5.81
CA THR A 41 -4.39 0.87 -5.18
C THR A 41 -4.29 0.67 -3.67
N PRO A 42 -3.08 0.39 -3.13
CA PRO A 42 -2.89 0.01 -1.72
C PRO A 42 -3.38 1.06 -0.73
N ARG A 43 -3.48 2.32 -1.17
CA ARG A 43 -3.98 3.41 -0.34
C ARG A 43 -5.43 3.21 0.10
N TYR A 44 -6.26 2.58 -0.73
CA TYR A 44 -7.72 2.45 -0.56
C TYR A 44 -8.12 1.80 0.77
N LEU A 45 -7.43 0.72 1.17
CA LEU A 45 -7.76 -0.02 2.39
C LEU A 45 -7.86 0.87 3.64
N GLY A 46 -7.10 1.97 3.69
CA GLY A 46 -7.05 2.88 4.82
C GLY A 46 -7.81 4.20 4.64
N ASP A 47 -8.64 4.36 3.61
CA ASP A 47 -9.42 5.60 3.36
C ASP A 47 -10.92 5.34 3.60
N LEU A 48 -11.49 6.04 4.60
CA LEU A 48 -12.84 5.77 5.15
C LEU A 48 -13.98 5.86 4.13
N HIS A 49 -13.88 6.74 3.13
CA HIS A 49 -14.94 6.95 2.13
C HIS A 49 -14.88 5.94 0.97
N VAL A 50 -13.78 5.21 0.82
CA VAL A 50 -13.56 4.38 -0.37
C VAL A 50 -14.54 3.22 -0.48
N PRO A 51 -14.82 2.43 0.58
CA PRO A 51 -15.74 1.29 0.50
C PRO A 51 -17.13 1.68 -0.04
N GLY A 52 -17.77 2.69 0.56
CA GLY A 52 -19.10 3.13 0.12
C GLY A 52 -19.12 3.70 -1.30
N ARG A 53 -18.08 4.44 -1.70
CA ARG A 53 -17.97 4.92 -3.09
C ARG A 53 -17.76 3.79 -4.08
N MET A 54 -17.01 2.75 -3.71
CA MET A 54 -16.82 1.57 -4.53
C MET A 54 -18.13 0.79 -4.66
N ALA A 55 -18.86 0.57 -3.57
CA ALA A 55 -20.14 -0.16 -3.59
C ALA A 55 -21.19 0.56 -4.44
N ALA A 56 -21.22 1.91 -4.40
CA ALA A 56 -22.12 2.70 -5.24
C ALA A 56 -21.80 2.60 -6.74
N ALA A 57 -20.53 2.44 -7.12
CA ALA A 57 -20.09 2.43 -8.52
C ALA A 57 -19.97 1.02 -9.12
N MET A 58 -19.60 0.04 -8.29
CA MET A 58 -19.30 -1.34 -8.67
C MET A 58 -19.71 -2.29 -7.54
N PRO A 59 -21.01 -2.52 -7.30
CA PRO A 59 -21.48 -3.35 -6.20
C PRO A 59 -20.94 -4.78 -6.27
N ASP A 60 -20.76 -5.33 -7.48
CA ASP A 60 -20.32 -6.72 -7.70
C ASP A 60 -18.79 -6.89 -7.83
N VAL A 61 -18.00 -5.89 -7.42
CA VAL A 61 -16.53 -5.93 -7.56
C VAL A 61 -15.90 -7.04 -6.70
N ARG A 62 -14.95 -7.79 -7.26
CA ARG A 62 -14.09 -8.70 -6.47
C ARG A 62 -12.93 -7.92 -5.86
N LEU A 63 -12.81 -7.97 -4.54
CA LEU A 63 -11.81 -7.29 -3.75
C LEU A 63 -10.72 -8.27 -3.33
N ILE A 64 -9.47 -7.78 -3.31
CA ILE A 64 -8.30 -8.53 -2.86
C ILE A 64 -7.51 -7.63 -1.91
N ALA A 65 -7.21 -8.14 -0.71
CA ALA A 65 -6.33 -7.50 0.25
C ALA A 65 -5.13 -8.41 0.55
N ILE A 66 -3.91 -7.87 0.48
CA ILE A 66 -2.69 -8.59 0.88
C ILE A 66 -2.14 -7.89 2.10
N LEU A 67 -2.13 -8.59 3.23
CA LEU A 67 -1.71 -8.08 4.53
C LEU A 67 -0.26 -8.51 4.78
N ARG A 68 0.46 -7.72 5.59
CA ARG A 68 1.83 -7.99 6.01
C ARG A 68 1.87 -7.84 7.52
N ASN A 69 2.80 -8.48 8.23
CA ASN A 69 2.99 -8.22 9.65
C ASN A 69 2.93 -6.70 9.94
N PRO A 70 2.02 -6.24 10.82
CA PRO A 70 1.68 -4.82 10.92
C PRO A 70 2.84 -3.96 11.44
N ILE A 71 3.77 -4.55 12.20
CA ILE A 71 5.00 -3.90 12.67
C ILE A 71 5.95 -3.68 11.49
N ASP A 72 6.18 -4.73 10.72
CA ASP A 72 7.02 -4.74 9.54
C ASP A 72 6.50 -3.78 8.45
N ARG A 73 5.18 -3.72 8.30
CA ARG A 73 4.46 -2.77 7.44
C ARG A 73 4.64 -1.32 7.92
N ALA A 74 4.53 -1.06 9.22
CA ALA A 74 4.79 0.25 9.80
C ALA A 74 6.23 0.71 9.53
N PHE A 75 7.21 -0.18 9.72
CA PHE A 75 8.61 0.11 9.45
C PHE A 75 8.89 0.37 7.98
N SER A 76 8.34 -0.45 7.08
CA SER A 76 8.44 -0.24 5.63
C SER A 76 7.87 1.13 5.23
N LYS A 77 6.73 1.51 5.81
CA LYS A 77 6.13 2.84 5.59
C LYS A 77 7.03 3.97 6.10
N TYR A 78 7.61 3.84 7.30
CA TYR A 78 8.56 4.80 7.84
C TYR A 78 9.78 4.96 6.92
N ARG A 79 10.39 3.87 6.46
CA ARG A 79 11.53 3.91 5.51
C ARG A 79 11.18 4.63 4.22
N LEU A 80 9.99 4.37 3.68
CA LEU A 80 9.49 5.09 2.51
C LEU A 80 9.37 6.60 2.78
N LEU A 81 8.86 7.02 3.95
CA LEU A 81 8.75 8.43 4.33
C LEU A 81 10.12 9.10 4.47
N ARG A 82 11.08 8.44 5.14
CA ARG A 82 12.48 8.87 5.27
C ARG A 82 13.13 9.06 3.90
N ARG A 83 13.07 8.03 3.05
CA ARG A 83 13.65 8.04 1.70
C ARG A 83 13.06 9.13 0.80
N THR A 84 11.77 9.43 0.98
CA THR A 84 11.09 10.47 0.21
C THR A 84 11.19 11.87 0.83
N GLY A 85 11.83 12.02 1.99
CA GLY A 85 12.01 13.30 2.69
C GLY A 85 10.75 13.80 3.40
N HIS A 86 9.76 12.94 3.64
CA HIS A 86 8.53 13.27 4.39
C HIS A 86 8.64 12.98 5.89
N GLU A 87 9.76 12.42 6.33
CA GLU A 87 10.07 12.17 7.73
C GLU A 87 11.57 12.37 7.96
N THR A 88 11.92 12.96 9.10
CA THR A 88 13.31 13.19 9.53
C THR A 88 13.57 12.65 10.94
N ARG A 89 12.51 12.43 11.73
CA ARG A 89 12.56 11.86 13.07
C ARG A 89 12.96 10.39 13.04
N SER A 90 13.30 9.85 14.19
CA SER A 90 13.54 8.40 14.38
C SER A 90 12.22 7.63 14.31
N PHE A 91 12.29 6.33 14.00
CA PHE A 91 11.12 5.45 14.00
C PHE A 91 10.44 5.44 15.38
N VAL A 92 11.23 5.41 16.45
CA VAL A 92 10.78 5.49 17.85
C VAL A 92 9.93 6.73 18.09
N ALA A 93 10.41 7.91 17.68
CA ALA A 93 9.66 9.16 17.87
C ALA A 93 8.36 9.17 17.05
N VAL A 94 8.39 8.70 15.80
CA VAL A 94 7.20 8.62 14.94
C VAL A 94 6.15 7.68 15.54
N VAL A 95 6.56 6.48 15.95
CA VAL A 95 5.66 5.49 16.53
C VAL A 95 5.14 5.95 17.89
N GLY A 96 6.02 6.46 18.76
CA GLY A 96 5.63 7.00 20.06
C GLY A 96 4.60 8.12 19.94
N ASP A 97 4.75 9.01 18.96
CA ASP A 97 3.75 10.04 18.69
C ASP A 97 2.43 9.46 18.18
N GLN A 98 2.48 8.47 17.28
CA GLN A 98 1.29 7.89 16.67
C GLN A 98 0.55 6.89 17.54
N LEU A 99 1.18 6.36 18.59
CA LEU A 99 0.56 5.49 19.59
C LEU A 99 -0.21 6.28 20.67
N ARG A 100 -0.07 7.61 20.73
CA ARG A 100 -0.86 8.41 21.68
C ARG A 100 -2.35 8.27 21.40
N ALA A 101 -3.14 8.18 22.46
CA ALA A 101 -4.59 7.93 22.36
C ALA A 101 -5.30 8.98 21.50
N GLU A 102 -4.95 10.26 21.63
CA GLU A 102 -5.52 11.33 20.82
C GLU A 102 -5.16 11.20 19.33
N HIS A 103 -3.98 10.68 19.01
CA HIS A 103 -3.56 10.46 17.63
C HIS A 103 -4.32 9.28 17.01
N ILE A 104 -4.42 8.17 17.74
CA ILE A 104 -5.20 6.98 17.31
C ILE A 104 -6.68 7.33 17.14
N ALA A 105 -7.27 8.09 18.05
CA ALA A 105 -8.67 8.51 17.90
C ALA A 105 -8.88 9.29 16.59
N ARG A 106 -7.97 10.22 16.27
CA ARG A 106 -8.02 11.02 15.04
C ARG A 106 -7.81 10.19 13.78
N THR A 107 -6.87 9.24 13.77
CA THR A 107 -6.62 8.40 12.58
C THR A 107 -7.80 7.49 12.24
N ARG A 108 -8.63 7.14 13.23
CA ARG A 108 -9.81 6.29 13.06
C ARG A 108 -11.03 7.04 12.56
N THR A 109 -11.13 8.35 12.80
CA THR A 109 -12.31 9.17 12.43
C THR A 109 -12.08 10.16 11.30
N ALA A 110 -10.82 10.41 10.91
CA ALA A 110 -10.48 11.41 9.91
C ALA A 110 -9.48 10.91 8.86
N VAL A 111 -9.54 11.50 7.67
CA VAL A 111 -8.54 11.28 6.62
C VAL A 111 -7.31 12.12 6.92
N LEU A 112 -6.25 11.48 7.38
CA LEU A 112 -4.97 12.13 7.70
C LEU A 112 -3.94 11.98 6.57
N PRO A 113 -2.92 12.85 6.53
CA PRO A 113 -1.78 12.67 5.64
C PRO A 113 -1.14 11.29 5.86
N LEU A 114 -0.68 10.64 4.77
CA LEU A 114 -0.14 9.27 4.84
C LEU A 114 1.08 9.10 5.77
N ARG A 115 1.75 10.21 6.12
CA ARG A 115 2.87 10.20 7.08
C ARG A 115 2.38 10.02 8.52
N ASP A 116 1.16 10.42 8.80
CA ASP A 116 0.53 10.41 10.12
C ASP A 116 -0.27 9.10 10.37
N THR A 117 -0.18 8.15 9.44
CA THR A 117 -0.90 6.86 9.49
C THR A 117 0.04 5.66 9.40
N VAL A 118 1.25 5.78 9.98
CA VAL A 118 2.27 4.72 10.07
C VAL A 118 1.83 3.62 11.03
N VAL A 119 1.10 3.94 12.10
CA VAL A 119 0.57 2.92 13.01
C VAL A 119 -0.81 2.46 12.55
N ALA A 120 -1.80 3.36 12.51
CA ALA A 120 -3.21 3.02 12.26
C ALA A 120 -3.53 2.26 10.94
N ARG A 121 -2.62 2.22 9.96
CA ARG A 121 -2.78 1.40 8.74
C ARG A 121 -2.35 -0.07 8.91
N GLY A 122 -1.90 -0.45 10.09
CA GLY A 122 -1.71 -1.85 10.51
C GLY A 122 -2.90 -2.43 11.27
N GLU A 123 -3.93 -1.63 11.59
CA GLU A 123 -5.17 -2.06 12.24
C GLU A 123 -6.09 -2.76 11.21
N TYR A 124 -5.66 -3.90 10.70
CA TYR A 124 -6.30 -4.60 9.59
C TYR A 124 -7.73 -5.02 9.87
N ALA A 125 -8.05 -5.57 11.04
CA ALA A 125 -9.43 -5.99 11.30
C ALA A 125 -10.37 -4.78 11.24
N ARG A 126 -10.00 -3.68 11.91
CA ARG A 126 -10.75 -2.42 11.84
C ARG A 126 -10.91 -1.91 10.39
N LEU A 127 -9.86 -2.00 9.58
CA LEU A 127 -9.95 -1.56 8.17
C LEU A 127 -10.82 -2.49 7.34
N LEU A 128 -10.73 -3.81 7.52
CA LEU A 128 -11.54 -4.78 6.80
C LEU A 128 -13.02 -4.68 7.19
N ASP A 129 -13.35 -4.38 8.46
CA ASP A 129 -14.73 -4.11 8.90
C ASP A 129 -15.38 -3.02 8.05
N THR A 130 -14.63 -1.96 7.69
CA THR A 130 -15.16 -0.89 6.85
C THR A 130 -15.52 -1.34 5.45
N TYR A 131 -14.90 -2.39 4.93
CA TYR A 131 -15.25 -2.98 3.64
C TYR A 131 -16.40 -3.98 3.79
N LEU A 132 -16.38 -4.81 4.83
CA LEU A 132 -17.43 -5.79 5.11
C LEU A 132 -18.79 -5.15 5.44
N ALA A 133 -18.80 -3.88 5.86
CA ALA A 133 -20.03 -3.10 6.01
C ALA A 133 -20.72 -2.77 4.67
N TRP A 134 -20.01 -2.85 3.55
CA TRP A 134 -20.51 -2.49 2.21
C TRP A 134 -20.53 -3.65 1.22
N PHE A 135 -19.75 -4.70 1.48
CA PHE A 135 -19.59 -5.85 0.60
C PHE A 135 -19.80 -7.16 1.38
N PRO A 136 -20.49 -8.15 0.79
CA PRO A 136 -20.48 -9.53 1.27
C PRO A 136 -19.05 -10.07 1.45
N GLY A 137 -18.85 -10.94 2.44
CA GLY A 137 -17.53 -11.51 2.74
C GLY A 137 -16.91 -12.27 1.56
N GLU A 138 -17.75 -12.91 0.74
CA GLU A 138 -17.36 -13.67 -0.45
C GLU A 138 -16.79 -12.79 -1.58
N GLN A 139 -17.01 -11.46 -1.52
CA GLN A 139 -16.37 -10.53 -2.45
C GLN A 139 -14.95 -10.15 -2.02
N LEU A 140 -14.57 -10.36 -0.75
CA LEU A 140 -13.29 -9.95 -0.20
C LEU A 140 -12.38 -11.15 0.08
N GLN A 141 -11.40 -11.35 -0.80
CA GLN A 141 -10.33 -12.32 -0.59
C GLN A 141 -9.15 -11.64 0.10
N VAL A 142 -8.68 -12.21 1.21
CA VAL A 142 -7.52 -11.72 1.96
C VAL A 142 -6.36 -12.70 1.77
N HIS A 143 -5.12 -12.21 1.72
CA HIS A 143 -3.92 -13.05 1.71
C HIS A 143 -2.88 -12.43 2.65
N TYR A 144 -1.91 -13.23 3.07
CA TYR A 144 -0.74 -12.73 3.80
C TYR A 144 0.49 -12.69 2.90
N THR A 145 1.36 -11.71 3.14
CA THR A 145 2.62 -11.58 2.40
C THR A 145 3.48 -12.82 2.63
N ASP A 146 3.45 -13.38 3.84
CA ASP A 146 4.14 -14.62 4.21
C ASP A 146 3.67 -15.82 3.34
N GLU A 147 2.37 -15.91 3.01
CA GLU A 147 1.85 -16.94 2.08
C GLU A 147 2.40 -16.75 0.66
N LEU A 148 2.45 -15.49 0.20
CA LEU A 148 2.99 -15.15 -1.12
C LEU A 148 4.50 -15.45 -1.22
N GLU A 149 5.23 -15.28 -0.12
CA GLU A 149 6.65 -15.59 -0.03
C GLU A 149 6.93 -17.10 0.05
N ALA A 150 6.02 -17.85 0.67
CA ALA A 150 6.12 -19.31 0.78
C ALA A 150 5.72 -20.02 -0.52
N ASP A 151 4.59 -19.64 -1.12
CA ASP A 151 4.08 -20.21 -2.37
C ASP A 151 3.28 -19.17 -3.17
N ALA A 152 4.00 -18.41 -4.00
CA ALA A 152 3.39 -17.43 -4.88
C ALA A 152 2.42 -18.06 -5.89
N GLY A 153 2.64 -19.32 -6.29
CA GLY A 153 1.82 -20.03 -7.26
C GLY A 153 0.43 -20.34 -6.71
N ALA A 154 0.37 -20.84 -5.49
CA ALA A 154 -0.87 -21.09 -4.78
C ALA A 154 -1.68 -19.79 -4.58
N VAL A 155 -1.04 -18.71 -4.14
CA VAL A 155 -1.72 -17.41 -3.94
C VAL A 155 -2.24 -16.84 -5.27
N VAL A 156 -1.44 -16.89 -6.34
CA VAL A 156 -1.89 -16.44 -7.66
C VAL A 156 -3.05 -17.29 -8.16
N GLY A 157 -2.98 -18.62 -8.04
CA GLY A 157 -4.07 -19.51 -8.42
C GLY A 157 -5.38 -19.17 -7.69
N ALA A 158 -5.31 -18.98 -6.36
CA ALA A 158 -6.46 -18.58 -5.56
C ALA A 158 -7.06 -17.23 -5.98
N ILE A 159 -6.21 -16.27 -6.37
CA ILE A 159 -6.65 -14.97 -6.89
C ILE A 159 -7.35 -15.13 -8.25
N LEU A 160 -6.78 -15.92 -9.18
CA LEU A 160 -7.38 -16.14 -10.51
C LEU A 160 -8.77 -16.79 -10.39
N ALA A 161 -8.90 -17.79 -9.51
CA ALA A 161 -10.18 -18.42 -9.20
C ALA A 161 -11.20 -17.40 -8.65
N HIS A 162 -10.80 -16.57 -7.68
CA HIS A 162 -11.66 -15.55 -7.08
C HIS A 162 -12.19 -14.51 -8.08
N ILE A 163 -11.34 -14.07 -9.01
CA ILE A 163 -11.72 -13.09 -10.04
C ILE A 163 -12.39 -13.74 -11.27
N GLY A 164 -12.47 -15.08 -11.31
CA GLY A 164 -13.14 -15.84 -12.36
C GLY A 164 -12.44 -15.72 -13.73
N VAL A 165 -11.11 -15.87 -13.75
CA VAL A 165 -10.31 -15.97 -14.98
C VAL A 165 -9.61 -17.32 -15.06
N ASP A 166 -9.00 -17.61 -16.21
CA ASP A 166 -8.30 -18.87 -16.46
C ASP A 166 -7.23 -19.18 -15.39
N GLU A 167 -7.49 -20.21 -14.59
CA GLU A 167 -6.63 -20.68 -13.51
C GLU A 167 -5.38 -21.42 -14.02
N SER A 168 -5.28 -21.73 -15.31
CA SER A 168 -4.08 -22.31 -15.92
C SER A 168 -3.02 -21.26 -16.24
N TRP A 169 -3.41 -19.99 -16.31
CA TRP A 169 -2.48 -18.90 -16.60
C TRP A 169 -1.44 -18.74 -15.49
N ARG A 170 -0.17 -18.61 -15.85
CA ARG A 170 0.93 -18.36 -14.91
C ARG A 170 1.76 -17.17 -15.38
N PRO A 171 2.17 -16.27 -14.47
CA PRO A 171 3.08 -15.19 -14.84
C PRO A 171 4.47 -15.77 -15.15
N GLU A 172 5.11 -15.27 -16.21
CA GLU A 172 6.46 -15.70 -16.64
C GLU A 172 7.56 -15.53 -15.57
N ARG A 173 7.30 -14.71 -14.55
CA ARG A 173 8.27 -14.37 -13.50
C ARG A 173 7.68 -14.51 -12.10
N LEU A 174 7.07 -15.66 -11.82
CA LEU A 174 6.52 -15.96 -10.50
C LEU A 174 7.63 -16.04 -9.43
N ASP A 175 8.78 -16.61 -9.79
CA ASP A 175 9.88 -16.89 -8.85
C ASP A 175 10.84 -15.70 -8.63
N ARG A 176 10.57 -14.55 -9.26
CA ARG A 176 11.42 -13.36 -9.15
C ARG A 176 10.72 -12.24 -8.39
N ARG A 177 11.25 -11.88 -7.22
CA ARG A 177 10.88 -10.64 -6.51
C ARG A 177 11.18 -9.43 -7.41
N ALA A 178 10.13 -8.86 -8.01
CA ALA A 178 10.26 -7.72 -8.92
C ALA A 178 10.66 -6.41 -8.19
N TYR A 179 10.30 -6.28 -6.91
CA TYR A 179 10.52 -5.06 -6.12
C TYR A 179 10.85 -5.38 -4.65
N GLU A 180 12.10 -5.14 -4.26
CA GLU A 180 12.51 -5.00 -2.86
C GLU A 180 12.67 -3.51 -2.56
N GLY A 181 11.90 -3.00 -1.61
CA GLY A 181 11.98 -1.59 -1.22
C GLY A 181 13.30 -1.30 -0.51
N GLY A 182 14.20 -0.55 -1.16
CA GLY A 182 15.48 -0.18 -0.53
C GLY A 182 15.38 0.92 0.53
N ASP A 183 16.42 0.99 1.36
CA ASP A 183 16.46 1.61 2.70
C ASP A 183 16.82 3.09 2.65
N GLU A 184 17.65 3.46 1.69
CA GLU A 184 18.21 4.80 1.61
C GLU A 184 18.12 5.36 0.19
N ALA A 185 18.13 6.69 0.10
CA ALA A 185 18.37 7.35 -1.16
C ALA A 185 19.88 7.23 -1.50
N ARG A 186 20.25 6.69 -2.68
CA ARG A 186 21.67 6.56 -3.10
C ARG A 186 22.40 7.91 -3.12
N PHE A 187 21.64 8.97 -3.39
CA PHE A 187 22.06 10.35 -3.44
C PHE A 187 21.01 11.18 -2.66
N GLY A 188 21.46 12.04 -1.73
CA GLY A 188 20.59 13.05 -1.11
C GLY A 188 19.91 13.93 -2.17
N THR A 189 18.84 14.65 -1.81
CA THR A 189 17.93 15.38 -2.73
C THR A 189 18.61 15.89 -4.00
N THR A 190 18.65 15.11 -5.08
CA THR A 190 19.34 15.55 -6.31
C THR A 190 18.63 16.72 -6.97
N ALA A 191 17.41 17.03 -6.52
CA ALA A 191 16.75 18.31 -6.75
C ALA A 191 17.69 19.49 -6.46
N THR A 192 18.51 19.46 -5.39
CA THR A 192 19.51 20.51 -5.11
C THR A 192 20.68 20.50 -6.09
N ARG A 193 21.08 19.37 -6.69
CA ARG A 193 22.17 19.32 -7.70
C ARG A 193 21.73 19.71 -9.11
N VAL A 194 20.50 19.37 -9.51
CA VAL A 194 19.92 19.83 -10.78
C VAL A 194 19.66 21.34 -10.73
N ASN A 195 19.28 21.89 -9.56
CA ASN A 195 19.11 23.33 -9.38
C ASN A 195 20.43 24.10 -9.23
N SER A 196 21.54 23.44 -8.84
CA SER A 196 22.86 24.06 -8.71
C SER A 196 23.63 24.13 -10.03
N ASN A 197 23.25 23.37 -11.07
CA ASN A 197 23.87 23.42 -12.40
C ASN A 197 22.92 24.08 -13.41
N ARG A 198 23.33 25.26 -13.92
CA ARG A 198 22.54 26.13 -14.79
C ARG A 198 22.15 25.48 -16.13
N MET A 199 22.98 24.58 -16.65
CA MET A 199 22.74 23.87 -17.91
C MET A 199 21.71 22.74 -17.72
N LEU A 200 21.86 21.94 -16.67
CA LEU A 200 20.91 20.87 -16.33
C LEU A 200 19.54 21.45 -15.96
N ARG A 201 19.49 22.58 -15.25
CA ARG A 201 18.23 23.29 -14.94
C ARG A 201 17.50 23.75 -16.19
N ARG A 202 18.20 24.28 -17.20
CA ARG A 202 17.60 24.68 -18.48
C ARG A 202 17.04 23.47 -19.22
N MET A 203 17.81 22.39 -19.35
CA MET A 203 17.35 21.15 -19.99
C MET A 203 16.14 20.54 -19.27
N TRP A 204 16.13 20.62 -17.93
CA TRP A 204 15.00 20.17 -17.11
C TRP A 204 13.74 21.02 -17.30
N GLN A 205 13.89 22.33 -17.54
CA GLN A 205 12.79 23.27 -17.78
C GLN A 205 12.21 23.21 -19.20
N VAL A 206 12.85 22.50 -20.14
CA VAL A 206 12.32 22.29 -21.51
C VAL A 206 11.34 21.12 -21.56
N LEU A 207 11.47 20.15 -20.66
CA LEU A 207 10.55 18.99 -20.62
C LEU A 207 9.12 19.42 -20.25
N PRO A 208 8.06 18.79 -20.79
CA PRO A 208 6.68 18.97 -20.29
C PRO A 208 6.53 18.64 -18.80
N ALA A 209 5.60 19.30 -18.09
CA ALA A 209 5.49 19.20 -16.62
C ALA A 209 5.14 17.79 -16.12
N ASP A 210 4.31 17.07 -16.87
CA ASP A 210 3.95 15.67 -16.67
C ASP A 210 5.16 14.73 -16.85
N GLN A 211 6.01 15.00 -17.84
CA GLN A 211 7.24 14.25 -18.09
C GLN A 211 8.29 14.51 -17.00
N ARG A 212 8.49 15.77 -16.59
CA ARG A 212 9.37 16.12 -15.44
C ARG A 212 8.94 15.40 -14.18
N ARG A 213 7.63 15.39 -13.91
CA ARG A 213 7.07 14.67 -12.76
C ARG A 213 7.37 13.17 -12.89
N ARG A 214 7.09 12.54 -14.03
CA ARG A 214 7.35 11.11 -14.25
C ARG A 214 8.82 10.74 -14.11
N LEU A 215 9.74 11.51 -14.68
CA LEU A 215 11.20 11.31 -14.55
C LEU A 215 11.69 11.53 -13.12
N SER A 216 11.18 12.54 -12.42
CA SER A 216 11.52 12.78 -11.02
C SER A 216 11.04 11.66 -10.10
N LEU A 217 9.84 11.12 -10.36
CA LEU A 217 9.28 9.99 -9.64
C LEU A 217 10.09 8.72 -9.94
N TRP A 218 10.39 8.44 -11.21
CA TRP A 218 11.23 7.32 -11.62
C TRP A 218 12.61 7.35 -10.94
N PHE A 219 13.30 8.50 -11.00
CA PHE A 219 14.62 8.63 -10.38
C PHE A 219 14.52 8.43 -8.85
N ARG A 220 13.52 9.02 -8.20
CA ARG A 220 13.35 8.95 -6.74
C ARG A 220 12.96 7.56 -6.22
N PHE A 221 12.18 6.81 -6.99
CA PHE A 221 11.62 5.53 -6.57
C PHE A 221 12.33 4.30 -7.16
N GLU A 222 13.11 4.46 -8.22
CA GLU A 222 13.85 3.35 -8.85
C GLU A 222 15.38 3.59 -8.81
N ALA A 223 15.87 4.63 -9.48
CA ALA A 223 17.32 4.81 -9.69
C ALA A 223 18.08 5.23 -8.42
N ASN A 224 17.42 6.01 -7.55
CA ASN A 224 18.01 6.59 -6.34
C ASN A 224 17.74 5.73 -5.10
N VAL A 225 17.54 4.42 -5.23
CA VAL A 225 17.25 3.53 -4.10
C VAL A 225 18.46 2.65 -3.83
N ARG A 226 19.05 2.77 -2.64
CA ARG A 226 20.12 1.89 -2.15
C ARG A 226 19.44 0.70 -1.49
N ARG A 227 19.73 -0.50 -2.01
CA ARG A 227 19.18 -1.75 -1.51
C ARG A 227 20.02 -2.17 -0.29
N PRO A 228 19.42 -2.57 0.82
CA PRO A 228 20.17 -3.11 1.94
C PRO A 228 20.68 -4.52 1.57
N SER A 229 21.80 -4.92 2.18
CA SER A 229 22.06 -6.32 2.48
C SER A 229 21.37 -6.67 3.81
N ASP A 230 21.04 -7.95 4.04
CA ASP A 230 20.42 -8.43 5.30
C ASP A 230 21.18 -7.97 6.56
N GLU A 231 22.50 -7.75 6.44
CA GLU A 231 23.39 -7.30 7.51
C GLU A 231 23.12 -5.87 8.03
N THR A 232 22.28 -5.07 7.35
CA THR A 232 22.06 -3.65 7.68
C THR A 232 20.63 -3.32 8.15
N ARG A 233 19.79 -4.33 8.40
CA ARG A 233 18.43 -4.10 8.93
C ARG A 233 18.57 -3.45 10.32
N PRO A 234 18.11 -2.20 10.52
CA PRO A 234 18.27 -1.52 11.80
C PRO A 234 17.57 -2.35 12.88
N GLU A 235 18.31 -2.75 13.92
CA GLU A 235 17.72 -3.42 15.06
C GLU A 235 16.68 -2.51 15.72
N PHE A 236 15.49 -3.07 15.93
CA PHE A 236 14.37 -2.36 16.53
C PHE A 236 14.55 -2.32 18.04
N PRO A 237 14.43 -1.14 18.70
CA PRO A 237 14.37 -1.10 20.15
C PRO A 237 13.23 -2.00 20.65
N ALA A 238 13.56 -2.95 21.53
CA ALA A 238 12.63 -3.97 22.00
C ALA A 238 11.36 -3.36 22.62
N GLU A 239 11.50 -2.22 23.29
CA GLU A 239 10.42 -1.44 23.91
C GLU A 239 9.35 -1.00 22.91
N ILE A 240 9.76 -0.43 21.77
CA ILE A 240 8.82 0.01 20.72
C ILE A 240 8.17 -1.18 20.03
N ARG A 241 8.91 -2.28 19.85
CA ARG A 241 8.33 -3.51 19.32
C ARG A 241 7.24 -4.03 20.26
N ALA A 242 7.51 -4.10 21.57
CA ALA A 242 6.52 -4.52 22.57
C ALA A 242 5.28 -3.62 22.56
N ALA A 243 5.46 -2.30 22.49
CA ALA A 243 4.35 -1.34 22.41
C ALA A 243 3.49 -1.53 21.15
N LEU A 244 4.11 -1.83 20.00
CA LEU A 244 3.36 -2.14 18.78
C LEU A 244 2.68 -3.51 18.83
N VAL A 245 3.31 -4.52 19.42
CA VAL A 245 2.68 -5.84 19.67
C VAL A 245 1.40 -5.64 20.48
N GLU A 246 1.51 -4.90 21.58
CA GLU A 246 0.36 -4.63 22.44
C GLU A 246 -0.74 -3.84 21.71
N HIS A 247 -0.37 -2.80 20.96
CA HIS A 247 -1.34 -2.00 20.21
C HIS A 247 -2.13 -2.82 19.16
N TYR A 248 -1.48 -3.75 18.46
CA TYR A 248 -2.13 -4.53 17.40
C TYR A 248 -2.74 -5.84 17.89
N ARG A 249 -2.47 -6.28 19.12
CA ARG A 249 -2.89 -7.60 19.65
C ARG A 249 -4.38 -7.86 19.44
N ASP A 250 -5.21 -6.94 19.93
CA ASP A 250 -6.67 -7.08 19.83
C ASP A 250 -7.17 -7.04 18.39
N ASP A 251 -6.60 -6.16 17.57
CA ASP A 251 -7.00 -6.03 16.16
C ASP A 251 -6.62 -7.27 15.34
N VAL A 252 -5.37 -7.75 15.47
CA VAL A 252 -4.90 -8.96 14.81
C VAL A 252 -5.64 -10.19 15.32
N GLY A 253 -5.97 -10.25 16.61
CA GLY A 253 -6.77 -11.32 17.21
C GLY A 253 -8.19 -11.46 16.63
N ARG A 254 -8.72 -10.42 15.98
CA ARG A 254 -10.03 -10.46 15.29
C ARG A 254 -9.94 -11.01 13.86
N LEU A 255 -8.75 -11.05 13.25
CA LEU A 255 -8.58 -11.49 11.86
C LEU A 255 -9.06 -12.93 11.60
N PRO A 256 -8.83 -13.93 12.48
CA PRO A 256 -9.33 -15.28 12.25
C PRO A 256 -10.86 -15.34 12.07
N ALA A 257 -11.61 -14.56 12.83
CA ALA A 257 -13.07 -14.50 12.72
C ALA A 257 -13.54 -13.78 11.44
N LEU A 258 -12.79 -12.78 10.96
CA LEU A 258 -13.13 -12.01 9.76
C LEU A 258 -12.70 -12.70 8.45
N VAL A 259 -11.57 -13.40 8.47
CA VAL A 259 -10.90 -13.95 7.28
C VAL A 259 -11.02 -15.47 7.19
N GLY A 260 -11.42 -16.13 8.28
CA GLY A 260 -11.48 -17.59 8.37
C GLY A 260 -10.11 -18.27 8.44
N ARG A 261 -9.02 -17.51 8.63
CA ARG A 261 -7.64 -18.01 8.71
C ARG A 261 -6.83 -17.26 9.74
N VAL A 262 -5.97 -17.99 10.44
CA VAL A 262 -5.05 -17.44 11.43
C VAL A 262 -3.92 -16.70 10.71
N PRO A 263 -3.57 -15.46 11.11
CA PRO A 263 -2.43 -14.75 10.56
C PRO A 263 -1.11 -15.46 10.94
N PRO A 264 -0.11 -15.51 10.04
CA PRO A 264 1.18 -16.17 10.27
C PRO A 264 2.12 -15.35 11.18
N TRP A 265 1.58 -14.65 12.17
CA TRP A 265 2.31 -13.73 13.05
C TRP A 265 2.09 -14.15 14.51
N PRO A 266 2.86 -15.13 15.01
CA PRO A 266 2.61 -15.75 16.31
C PRO A 266 2.72 -14.77 17.48
N GLU A 267 3.43 -13.65 17.33
CA GLU A 267 3.60 -12.67 18.41
C GLU A 267 2.32 -11.96 18.85
N PHE A 268 1.25 -12.01 18.04
CA PHE A 268 -0.06 -11.41 18.35
C PHE A 268 -1.11 -12.43 18.80
N LEU A 269 -0.83 -13.72 18.65
CA LEU A 269 -1.77 -14.78 18.98
C LEU A 269 -1.67 -15.13 20.47
N PRO A 270 -2.78 -15.58 21.10
CA PRO A 270 -2.70 -16.17 22.42
C PRO A 270 -1.78 -17.40 22.39
N PRO A 271 -1.06 -17.68 23.48
CA PRO A 271 -0.18 -18.85 23.61
C PRO A 271 -0.96 -20.18 23.55
#